data_AF-A0A917MTV8-F1
#
_entry.id   AF-A0A917MTV8-F1
#
_cell.length_a   1.000
_cell.length_b   1.000
_cell.length_c   1.000
_cell.angle_alpha   90.00
_cell.angle_beta   90.00
_cell.angle_gamma   90.00
#
_symmetry.space_group_name_H-M   'P 1'
#
loop_
_entity.id
_entity.type
_entity.pdbx_description
1 polymer ?
#
loop_
_entity_poly.entity_id
_entity_poly.type
_entity_poly.pdbx_seq_one_letter_code
_entity_poly.pdbx_strand_id
1 'polypeptide(L)'
;MILRKQNLQEKGKIGYTYLKIVKQLIEDKRIGTALKYHDSFPSIYKKAGNLSFKEIDVRFLKSFENWMVDKNGCSRAWVGSIFRHLRGAFNDAIEDGLLIKSPENYPFDKRRYKIPSVKKQKTAIKPENMAAFYEYTPTCPSEEKAKDYWFFMYFGNGMNPKDMCYIKWSDFNGQYISFIRAKSELTADTTVTITVFVNDDIQRIIEKWGNTNKSLDSYLFPILQPGMNELEQTLKVKRTTTSYVNGLTKFQKDYASLLFPLNIAEFNSHPI
;
A
#
# COMPACT_ATOMS: atom_id res chain seq x y z
N MET A 1 11.42 -17.55 -2.05
CA MET A 1 10.60 -16.66 -2.91
C MET A 1 9.94 -17.52 -4.00
N ILE A 2 8.64 -17.86 -3.83
CA ILE A 2 7.89 -18.85 -4.64
C ILE A 2 7.96 -18.54 -6.15
N LEU A 3 7.99 -17.26 -6.52
CA LEU A 3 8.06 -16.77 -7.90
C LEU A 3 9.41 -17.04 -8.61
N ARG A 4 10.42 -17.61 -7.93
CA ARG A 4 11.67 -18.07 -8.56
C ARG A 4 11.69 -19.56 -8.92
N LYS A 5 10.59 -20.30 -8.68
CA LYS A 5 10.50 -21.73 -9.00
C LYS A 5 10.35 -21.94 -10.52
N GLN A 6 11.12 -22.88 -11.08
CA GLN A 6 11.09 -23.21 -12.51
C GLN A 6 9.70 -23.65 -13.02
N ASN A 7 8.88 -24.28 -12.15
CA ASN A 7 7.52 -24.74 -12.46
C ASN A 7 6.46 -23.63 -12.65
N LEU A 8 6.86 -22.35 -12.70
CA LEU A 8 5.93 -21.24 -12.93
C LEU A 8 5.96 -20.68 -14.36
N GLN A 9 6.77 -21.24 -15.25
CA GLN A 9 6.87 -20.80 -16.66
C GLN A 9 5.83 -21.47 -17.59
N GLU A 10 5.01 -22.39 -17.07
CA GLU A 10 4.01 -23.12 -17.85
C GLU A 10 2.84 -22.21 -18.25
N LYS A 11 2.67 -21.97 -19.56
CA LYS A 11 1.57 -21.19 -20.12
C LYS A 11 0.22 -21.83 -19.78
N GLY A 12 -0.80 -20.99 -19.55
CA GLY A 12 -2.15 -21.44 -19.15
C GLY A 12 -2.32 -21.69 -17.64
N LYS A 13 -1.25 -21.57 -16.85
CA LYS A 13 -1.29 -21.57 -15.38
C LYS A 13 -1.20 -20.16 -14.80
N ILE A 14 -1.75 -19.99 -13.61
CA ILE A 14 -1.80 -18.69 -12.93
C ILE A 14 -0.40 -18.14 -12.63
N GLY A 15 0.55 -19.01 -12.28
CA GLY A 15 1.92 -18.62 -11.95
C GLY A 15 2.64 -17.90 -13.09
N TYR A 16 2.44 -18.35 -14.33
CA TYR A 16 3.00 -17.70 -15.52
C TYR A 16 2.48 -16.27 -15.65
N THR A 17 1.17 -16.10 -15.53
CA THR A 17 0.52 -14.80 -15.71
C THR A 17 0.88 -13.83 -14.58
N TYR A 18 0.93 -14.31 -13.33
CA TYR A 18 1.42 -13.51 -12.20
C TYR A 18 2.85 -13.02 -12.40
N LEU A 19 3.76 -13.89 -12.90
CA LEU A 19 5.13 -13.49 -13.21
C LEU A 19 5.19 -12.44 -14.31
N LYS A 20 4.41 -12.62 -15.39
CA LYS A 20 4.31 -11.66 -16.49
C LYS A 20 3.87 -10.29 -15.98
N ILE A 21 2.75 -10.24 -15.23
CA ILE A 21 2.21 -9.00 -14.65
C ILE A 21 3.25 -8.32 -13.74
N VAL A 22 3.92 -9.08 -12.87
CA VAL A 22 4.93 -8.51 -11.96
C VAL A 22 6.10 -7.91 -12.75
N LYS A 23 6.59 -8.58 -13.79
CA LYS A 23 7.68 -8.06 -14.64
C LYS A 23 7.25 -6.77 -15.36
N GLN A 24 6.09 -6.79 -16.01
CA GLN A 24 5.57 -5.62 -16.71
C GLN A 24 5.39 -4.43 -15.76
N LEU A 25 4.81 -4.65 -14.57
CA LEU A 25 4.66 -3.58 -13.58
C LEU A 25 6.00 -3.05 -13.05
N ILE A 26 7.07 -3.85 -13.07
CA ILE A 26 8.42 -3.37 -12.71
C ILE A 26 8.98 -2.50 -13.82
N GLU A 27 8.86 -2.94 -15.08
CA GLU A 27 9.27 -2.18 -16.27
C GLU A 27 8.52 -0.85 -16.37
N ASP A 28 7.23 -0.84 -16.05
CA ASP A 28 6.39 0.38 -15.98
C ASP A 28 6.67 1.25 -14.73
N LYS A 29 7.66 0.88 -13.90
CA LYS A 29 7.99 1.56 -12.62
C LYS A 29 6.85 1.57 -11.59
N ARG A 30 5.83 0.72 -11.75
CA ARG A 30 4.68 0.54 -10.85
C ARG A 30 4.97 -0.47 -9.74
N ILE A 31 6.12 -0.31 -9.08
CA ILE A 31 6.68 -1.28 -8.11
C ILE A 31 5.70 -1.61 -6.98
N GLY A 32 5.00 -0.60 -6.45
CA GLY A 32 4.02 -0.81 -5.37
C GLY A 32 2.87 -1.74 -5.76
N THR A 33 2.49 -1.76 -7.04
CA THR A 33 1.47 -2.69 -7.56
C THR A 33 2.10 -4.06 -7.84
N ALA A 34 3.33 -4.10 -8.39
CA ALA A 34 4.08 -5.34 -8.60
C ALA A 34 4.21 -6.14 -7.30
N LEU A 35 4.59 -5.48 -6.19
CA LEU A 35 4.69 -6.11 -4.87
C LEU A 35 3.35 -6.67 -4.39
N LYS A 36 2.21 -6.04 -4.68
CA LYS A 36 0.89 -6.57 -4.28
C LYS A 36 0.52 -7.85 -5.02
N TYR A 37 0.82 -7.92 -6.33
CA TYR A 37 0.67 -9.17 -7.08
C TYR A 37 1.62 -10.24 -6.55
N HIS A 38 2.90 -9.90 -6.39
CA HIS A 38 3.94 -10.77 -5.83
C HIS A 38 3.53 -11.34 -4.46
N ASP A 39 3.03 -10.51 -3.55
CA ASP A 39 2.69 -10.89 -2.17
C ASP A 39 1.38 -11.69 -2.08
N SER A 40 0.48 -11.56 -3.06
CA SER A 40 -0.80 -12.30 -3.07
C SER A 40 -0.70 -13.73 -3.59
N PHE A 41 0.22 -14.01 -4.52
CA PHE A 41 0.39 -15.33 -5.13
C PHE A 41 0.80 -16.45 -4.15
N PRO A 42 1.74 -16.23 -3.21
CA PRO A 42 2.14 -17.22 -2.20
C PRO A 42 0.98 -17.88 -1.47
N SER A 43 -0.07 -17.14 -1.09
CA SER A 43 -1.22 -17.71 -0.39
C SER A 43 -2.01 -18.68 -1.28
N ILE A 44 -2.20 -18.34 -2.56
CA ILE A 44 -2.83 -19.23 -3.54
C ILE A 44 -1.99 -20.49 -3.75
N TYR A 45 -0.69 -20.31 -3.97
CA TYR A 45 0.24 -21.42 -4.17
C TYR A 45 0.33 -22.33 -2.94
N LYS A 46 0.31 -21.78 -1.72
CA LYS A 46 0.33 -22.56 -0.48
C LYS A 46 -0.91 -23.44 -0.33
N LYS A 47 -2.07 -22.97 -0.79
CA LYS A 47 -3.32 -23.73 -0.71
C LYS A 47 -3.42 -24.84 -1.77
N ALA A 48 -3.01 -24.56 -3.01
CA ALA A 48 -3.34 -25.43 -4.14
C ALA A 48 -2.26 -25.51 -5.24
N GLY A 49 -1.08 -24.96 -5.02
CA GLY A 49 0.01 -24.97 -5.99
C GLY A 49 -0.22 -24.04 -7.19
N ASN A 50 0.41 -24.36 -8.32
CA ASN A 50 0.29 -23.60 -9.56
C ASN A 50 -0.87 -24.17 -10.40
N LEU A 51 -2.08 -23.63 -10.19
CA LEU A 51 -3.29 -24.08 -10.88
C LEU A 51 -3.36 -23.56 -12.33
N SER A 52 -4.03 -24.31 -13.20
CA SER A 52 -4.60 -23.78 -14.43
C SER A 52 -5.78 -22.85 -14.11
N PHE A 53 -6.09 -21.93 -15.02
CA PHE A 53 -7.25 -21.05 -14.86
C PHE A 53 -8.57 -21.81 -14.76
N LYS A 54 -8.68 -22.97 -15.44
CA LYS A 54 -9.90 -23.81 -15.46
C LYS A 54 -10.17 -24.51 -14.12
N GLU A 55 -9.15 -24.73 -13.31
CA GLU A 55 -9.28 -25.32 -11.96
C GLU A 55 -9.81 -24.33 -10.92
N ILE A 56 -9.86 -23.04 -11.26
CA ILE A 56 -10.29 -21.97 -10.36
C ILE A 56 -11.75 -21.61 -10.69
N ASP A 57 -12.66 -22.34 -10.08
CA ASP A 57 -14.10 -22.10 -10.17
C ASP A 57 -14.66 -21.40 -8.90
N VAL A 58 -15.98 -21.20 -8.87
CA VAL A 58 -16.66 -20.59 -7.71
C VAL A 58 -16.48 -21.43 -6.44
N ARG A 59 -16.40 -22.77 -6.55
CA ARG A 59 -16.24 -23.67 -5.39
C ARG A 59 -14.84 -23.52 -4.80
N PHE A 60 -13.82 -23.48 -5.64
CA PHE A 60 -12.44 -23.19 -5.25
C PHE A 60 -12.34 -21.84 -4.53
N LEU A 61 -12.92 -20.77 -5.09
CA LEU A 61 -12.85 -19.44 -4.49
C LEU A 61 -13.48 -19.39 -3.09
N LYS A 62 -14.65 -20.04 -2.89
CA LYS A 62 -15.28 -20.16 -1.57
C LYS A 62 -14.43 -21.00 -0.60
N SER A 63 -13.85 -22.10 -1.06
CA SER A 63 -12.96 -22.94 -0.25
C SER A 63 -11.69 -22.19 0.16
N PHE A 64 -11.11 -21.40 -0.75
CA PHE A 64 -9.95 -20.56 -0.48
C PHE A 64 -10.26 -19.46 0.54
N GLU A 65 -11.40 -18.78 0.39
CA GLU A 65 -11.85 -17.76 1.34
C GLU A 65 -11.99 -18.34 2.75
N ASN A 66 -12.71 -19.45 2.93
CA ASN A 66 -12.87 -20.10 4.24
C ASN A 66 -11.52 -20.54 4.80
N TRP A 67 -10.63 -21.12 3.97
CA TRP A 67 -9.30 -21.50 4.43
C TRP A 67 -8.48 -20.29 4.91
N MET A 68 -8.55 -19.16 4.21
CA MET A 68 -7.84 -17.94 4.62
C MET A 68 -8.40 -17.35 5.92
N VAL A 69 -9.72 -17.26 6.05
CA VAL A 69 -10.37 -16.64 7.22
C VAL A 69 -10.28 -17.58 8.43
N ASP A 70 -10.72 -18.82 8.27
CA ASP A 70 -10.96 -19.73 9.41
C ASP A 70 -9.67 -20.45 9.85
N LYS A 71 -8.76 -20.77 8.92
CA LYS A 71 -7.52 -21.50 9.24
C LYS A 71 -6.30 -20.59 9.40
N ASN A 72 -6.25 -19.46 8.68
CA ASN A 72 -5.12 -18.55 8.72
C ASN A 72 -5.42 -17.20 9.41
N GLY A 73 -6.63 -17.03 9.96
CA GLY A 73 -7.01 -15.80 10.68
C GLY A 73 -6.96 -14.52 9.83
N CYS A 74 -6.99 -14.64 8.51
CA CYS A 74 -6.83 -13.50 7.62
C CYS A 74 -8.11 -12.68 7.53
N SER A 75 -7.96 -11.35 7.42
CA SER A 75 -9.12 -10.47 7.23
C SER A 75 -9.79 -10.70 5.88
N ARG A 76 -11.12 -10.52 5.83
CA ARG A 76 -11.88 -10.53 4.56
C ARG A 76 -11.39 -9.47 3.57
N ALA A 77 -10.83 -8.36 4.06
CA ALA A 77 -10.23 -7.33 3.21
C ALA A 77 -8.98 -7.85 2.48
N TRP A 78 -8.15 -8.65 3.17
CA TRP A 78 -6.99 -9.29 2.56
C TRP A 78 -7.39 -10.32 1.51
N VAL A 79 -8.38 -11.17 1.81
CA VAL A 79 -8.95 -12.12 0.84
C VAL A 79 -9.47 -11.41 -0.40
N GLY A 80 -10.24 -10.32 -0.22
CA GLY A 80 -10.72 -9.49 -1.32
C GLY A 80 -9.60 -8.81 -2.12
N SER A 81 -8.45 -8.54 -1.49
CA SER A 81 -7.23 -8.06 -2.18
C SER A 81 -6.64 -9.13 -3.08
N ILE A 82 -6.42 -10.34 -2.55
CA ILE A 82 -5.92 -11.49 -3.32
C ILE A 82 -6.81 -11.76 -4.53
N PHE A 83 -8.14 -11.80 -4.36
CA PHE A 83 -9.04 -12.09 -5.45
C PHE A 83 -9.16 -10.99 -6.50
N ARG A 84 -8.88 -9.72 -6.15
CA ARG A 84 -8.75 -8.66 -7.16
C ARG A 84 -7.51 -8.85 -8.04
N HIS A 85 -6.38 -9.24 -7.46
CA HIS A 85 -5.19 -9.60 -8.23
C HIS A 85 -5.42 -10.85 -9.07
N LEU A 86 -6.08 -11.88 -8.50
CA LEU A 86 -6.41 -13.09 -9.25
C LEU A 86 -7.33 -12.76 -10.44
N ARG A 87 -8.37 -11.94 -10.24
CA ARG A 87 -9.20 -11.46 -11.35
C ARG A 87 -8.40 -10.69 -12.40
N GLY A 88 -7.44 -9.87 -11.97
CA GLY A 88 -6.49 -9.21 -12.89
C GLY A 88 -5.72 -10.23 -13.74
N ALA A 89 -5.18 -11.28 -13.11
CA ALA A 89 -4.51 -12.37 -13.82
C ALA A 89 -5.44 -13.12 -14.81
N PHE A 90 -6.71 -13.31 -14.47
CA PHE A 90 -7.69 -13.88 -15.42
C PHE A 90 -7.88 -12.98 -16.64
N ASN A 91 -8.02 -11.66 -16.43
CA ASN A 91 -8.21 -10.71 -17.52
C ASN A 91 -6.97 -10.64 -18.43
N ASP A 92 -5.77 -10.58 -17.84
CA ASP A 92 -4.51 -10.63 -18.58
C ASP A 92 -4.38 -11.91 -19.43
N ALA A 93 -4.75 -13.06 -18.88
CA ALA A 93 -4.71 -14.33 -19.61
C ALA A 93 -5.74 -14.38 -20.76
N ILE A 94 -6.88 -13.70 -20.63
CA ILE A 94 -7.86 -13.56 -21.70
C ILE A 94 -7.31 -12.68 -22.82
N GLU A 95 -6.68 -11.56 -22.46
CA GLU A 95 -6.07 -10.63 -23.41
C GLU A 95 -4.91 -11.28 -24.18
N ASP A 96 -4.10 -12.12 -23.52
CA ASP A 96 -3.03 -12.90 -24.16
C ASP A 96 -3.55 -14.09 -25.01
N GLY A 97 -4.87 -14.34 -25.05
CA GLY A 97 -5.44 -15.50 -25.73
C GLY A 97 -5.16 -16.85 -25.05
N LEU A 98 -4.69 -16.86 -23.80
CA LEU A 98 -4.43 -18.07 -23.01
C LEU A 98 -5.69 -18.65 -22.37
N LEU A 99 -6.77 -17.86 -22.30
CA LEU A 99 -8.05 -18.25 -21.71
C LEU A 99 -9.21 -17.66 -22.52
N ILE A 100 -10.16 -18.48 -22.92
CA ILE A 100 -11.41 -17.98 -23.51
C ILE A 100 -12.35 -17.61 -22.37
N LYS A 101 -12.83 -16.36 -22.37
CA LYS A 101 -13.80 -15.89 -21.39
C LYS A 101 -15.16 -16.55 -21.64
N SER A 102 -15.55 -17.45 -20.75
CA SER A 102 -16.86 -18.12 -20.79
C SER A 102 -17.40 -18.37 -19.37
N PRO A 103 -18.70 -18.66 -19.21
CA PRO A 103 -19.29 -18.95 -17.91
C PRO A 103 -18.57 -20.08 -17.17
N GLU A 104 -18.04 -21.09 -17.85
CA GLU A 104 -17.30 -22.18 -17.22
C GLU A 104 -15.88 -21.75 -16.80
N ASN A 105 -15.21 -20.92 -17.60
CA ASN A 105 -13.79 -20.59 -17.43
C ASN A 105 -13.52 -19.26 -16.70
N TYR A 106 -14.54 -18.44 -16.41
CA TYR A 106 -14.35 -17.14 -15.75
C TYR A 106 -15.24 -17.03 -14.49
N PRO A 107 -14.69 -17.13 -13.27
CA PRO A 107 -15.49 -17.18 -12.04
C PRO A 107 -15.93 -15.81 -11.51
N PHE A 108 -15.42 -14.71 -12.09
CA PHE A 108 -15.65 -13.34 -11.59
C PHE A 108 -16.71 -12.55 -12.36
N ASP A 109 -17.53 -13.21 -13.19
CA ASP A 109 -18.61 -12.52 -13.93
C ASP A 109 -19.79 -12.13 -13.03
N LYS A 110 -20.71 -11.33 -13.58
CA LYS A 110 -21.97 -10.97 -12.92
C LYS A 110 -22.69 -12.24 -12.43
N ARG A 111 -23.12 -12.22 -11.16
CA ARG A 111 -23.84 -13.31 -10.47
C ARG A 111 -23.05 -14.61 -10.22
N ARG A 112 -21.74 -14.63 -10.48
CA ARG A 112 -20.85 -15.76 -10.13
C ARG A 112 -20.24 -15.55 -8.75
N TYR A 113 -18.92 -15.57 -8.62
CA TYR A 113 -18.26 -15.26 -7.36
C TYR A 113 -18.16 -13.74 -7.14
N LYS A 114 -18.73 -13.26 -6.03
CA LYS A 114 -18.66 -11.86 -5.61
C LYS A 114 -17.45 -11.69 -4.68
N ILE A 115 -16.44 -10.97 -5.16
CA ILE A 115 -15.25 -10.67 -4.35
C ILE A 115 -15.67 -9.93 -3.07
N PRO A 116 -15.23 -10.39 -1.88
CA PRO A 116 -15.51 -9.72 -0.62
C PRO A 116 -15.05 -8.26 -0.67
N SER A 117 -15.96 -7.35 -0.33
CA SER A 117 -15.67 -5.93 -0.19
C SER A 117 -16.04 -5.51 1.21
N VAL A 118 -15.03 -5.14 2.00
CA VAL A 118 -15.25 -4.58 3.34
C VAL A 118 -15.47 -3.08 3.17
N LYS A 119 -16.71 -2.60 3.36
CA LYS A 119 -16.96 -1.17 3.49
C LYS A 119 -16.41 -0.71 4.84
N LYS A 120 -15.30 0.02 4.81
CA LYS A 120 -14.78 0.69 6.02
C LYS A 120 -15.70 1.88 6.33
N GLN A 121 -16.18 1.98 7.57
CA GLN A 121 -16.81 3.20 8.05
C GLN A 121 -15.72 4.27 8.16
N LYS A 122 -15.83 5.33 7.35
CA LYS A 122 -14.93 6.48 7.45
C LYS A 122 -15.46 7.38 8.56
N THR A 123 -15.02 7.13 9.78
CA THR A 123 -15.34 8.01 10.92
C THR A 123 -14.28 9.10 10.98
N ALA A 124 -14.72 10.36 10.98
CA ALA A 124 -13.82 11.48 11.23
C ALA A 124 -13.32 11.43 12.68
N ILE A 125 -12.08 11.87 12.91
CA ILE A 125 -11.57 12.04 14.27
C ILE A 125 -12.37 13.16 14.93
N LYS A 126 -12.92 12.88 16.12
CA LYS A 126 -13.63 13.91 16.89
C LYS A 126 -12.66 15.03 17.32
N PRO A 127 -13.09 16.30 17.35
CA PRO A 127 -12.22 17.41 17.76
C PRO A 127 -11.55 17.20 19.13
N GLU A 128 -12.28 16.68 20.11
CA GLU A 128 -11.75 16.38 21.46
C GLU A 128 -10.59 15.36 21.41
N ASN A 129 -10.72 14.34 20.57
CA ASN A 129 -9.68 13.33 20.39
C ASN A 129 -8.47 13.89 19.64
N MET A 130 -8.70 14.81 18.70
CA MET A 130 -7.61 15.51 18.00
C MET A 130 -6.83 16.40 18.97
N ALA A 131 -7.52 17.15 19.84
CA ALA A 131 -6.90 17.98 20.86
C ALA A 131 -6.06 17.12 21.83
N ALA A 132 -6.62 16.02 22.33
CA ALA A 132 -5.90 15.09 23.19
C ALA A 132 -4.64 14.51 22.50
N PHE A 133 -4.73 14.19 21.20
CA PHE A 133 -3.57 13.72 20.45
C PHE A 133 -2.51 14.81 20.24
N TYR A 134 -2.95 16.04 20.01
CA TYR A 134 -2.06 17.20 19.89
C TYR A 134 -1.34 17.51 21.21
N GLU A 135 -1.99 17.33 22.36
CA GLU A 135 -1.40 17.55 23.69
C GLU A 135 -0.57 16.35 24.21
N TYR A 136 -0.79 15.15 23.65
CA TYR A 136 -0.10 13.93 24.09
C TYR A 136 1.43 14.04 24.09
N THR A 137 2.08 13.77 25.22
CA THR A 137 3.55 13.78 25.32
C THR A 137 4.13 12.41 24.94
N PRO A 138 4.91 12.31 23.85
CA PRO A 138 5.54 11.05 23.44
C PRO A 138 6.49 10.50 24.50
N THR A 139 6.56 9.17 24.63
CA THR A 139 7.39 8.50 25.63
C THR A 139 8.78 8.10 25.13
N CYS A 140 9.01 8.16 23.81
CA CYS A 140 10.30 7.86 23.19
C CYS A 140 10.49 8.59 21.84
N PRO A 141 11.73 8.72 21.34
CA PRO A 141 12.00 9.46 20.11
C PRO A 141 11.27 8.93 18.86
N SER A 142 11.04 7.61 18.78
CA SER A 142 10.32 7.01 17.64
C SER A 142 8.84 7.39 17.64
N GLU A 143 8.24 7.52 18.83
CA GLU A 143 6.84 7.93 18.99
C GLU A 143 6.69 9.41 18.71
N GLU A 144 7.64 10.22 19.17
CA GLU A 144 7.70 11.65 18.91
C GLU A 144 7.80 11.94 17.41
N LYS A 145 8.70 11.24 16.71
CA LYS A 145 8.82 11.32 15.27
C LYS A 145 7.55 10.89 14.54
N ALA A 146 6.90 9.82 15.01
CA ALA A 146 5.66 9.34 14.42
C ALA A 146 4.51 10.36 14.60
N LYS A 147 4.41 10.98 15.77
CA LYS A 147 3.45 12.06 16.05
C LYS A 147 3.72 13.28 15.17
N ASP A 148 4.96 13.77 15.15
CA ASP A 148 5.33 14.95 14.35
C ASP A 148 5.07 14.69 12.85
N TYR A 149 5.45 13.54 12.30
CA TYR A 149 5.16 13.22 10.89
C TYR A 149 3.68 13.05 10.60
N TRP A 150 2.91 12.55 11.57
CA TRP A 150 1.46 12.52 11.43
C TRP A 150 0.88 13.93 11.33
N PHE A 151 1.29 14.86 12.20
CA PHE A 151 0.83 16.24 12.17
C PHE A 151 1.33 17.00 10.93
N PHE A 152 2.54 16.72 10.46
CA PHE A 152 3.03 17.26 9.18
C PHE A 152 2.08 16.88 8.03
N MET A 153 1.69 15.61 7.94
CA MET A 153 0.74 15.17 6.91
C MET A 153 -0.66 15.76 7.12
N TYR A 154 -1.12 15.87 8.36
CA TYR A 154 -2.42 16.44 8.71
C TYR A 154 -2.52 17.91 8.29
N PHE A 155 -1.59 18.75 8.74
CA PHE A 155 -1.51 20.17 8.37
C PHE A 155 -1.13 20.36 6.90
N GLY A 156 -0.43 19.40 6.30
CA GLY A 156 -0.10 19.35 4.88
C GLY A 156 -1.27 18.95 3.97
N ASN A 157 -2.48 19.42 4.23
CA ASN A 157 -3.71 19.08 3.49
C ASN A 157 -4.03 17.57 3.47
N GLY A 158 -3.71 16.83 4.53
CA GLY A 158 -3.94 15.39 4.60
C GLY A 158 -3.07 14.58 3.62
N MET A 159 -1.81 15.00 3.44
CA MET A 159 -0.84 14.41 2.53
C MET A 159 -0.67 12.89 2.74
N ASN A 160 -0.41 12.15 1.66
CA ASN A 160 -0.11 10.73 1.80
C ASN A 160 1.32 10.50 2.36
N PRO A 161 1.56 9.45 3.17
CA PRO A 161 2.91 9.11 3.61
C PRO A 161 3.92 8.95 2.47
N LYS A 162 3.49 8.41 1.31
CA LYS A 162 4.36 8.33 0.13
C LYS A 162 4.78 9.74 -0.30
N ASP A 163 3.85 10.67 -0.43
CA ASP A 163 4.16 12.02 -0.89
C ASP A 163 5.14 12.69 0.09
N MET A 164 4.90 12.59 1.41
CA MET A 164 5.81 13.12 2.44
C MET A 164 7.25 12.57 2.31
N CYS A 165 7.40 11.28 2.00
CA CYS A 165 8.72 10.67 1.82
C CYS A 165 9.46 11.18 0.57
N TYR A 166 8.73 11.71 -0.42
CA TYR A 166 9.27 12.14 -1.71
C TYR A 166 9.45 13.66 -1.83
N ILE A 167 8.94 14.46 -0.90
CA ILE A 167 9.18 15.91 -0.89
C ILE A 167 10.69 16.16 -0.85
N LYS A 168 11.14 17.06 -1.72
CA LYS A 168 12.51 17.56 -1.78
C LYS A 168 12.60 19.01 -1.31
N TRP A 169 13.81 19.45 -1.03
CA TRP A 169 14.05 20.87 -0.73
C TRP A 169 13.70 21.78 -1.92
N SER A 170 13.78 21.29 -3.16
CA SER A 170 13.28 22.03 -4.34
C SER A 170 11.79 22.37 -4.28
N ASP A 171 11.01 21.61 -3.53
CA ASP A 171 9.57 21.76 -3.44
C ASP A 171 9.18 22.80 -2.37
N PHE A 172 10.13 23.21 -1.52
CA PHE A 172 9.92 24.10 -0.38
C PHE A 172 10.57 25.46 -0.59
N ASN A 173 9.78 26.54 -0.56
CA ASN A 173 10.27 27.90 -0.77
C ASN A 173 10.29 28.76 0.52
N GLY A 174 10.13 28.15 1.70
CA GLY A 174 10.02 28.85 2.98
C GLY A 174 8.57 29.10 3.43
N GLN A 175 7.66 29.42 2.50
CA GLN A 175 6.26 29.71 2.81
C GLN A 175 5.30 28.61 2.34
N TYR A 176 5.68 27.90 1.28
CA TYR A 176 4.87 26.86 0.66
C TYR A 176 5.71 25.63 0.33
N ILE A 177 5.03 24.47 0.37
CA ILE A 177 5.51 23.22 -0.23
C ILE A 177 4.62 22.93 -1.43
N SER A 178 5.20 22.81 -2.63
CA SER A 178 4.49 22.52 -3.87
C SER A 178 5.00 21.24 -4.53
N PHE A 179 4.14 20.25 -4.68
CA PHE A 179 4.55 18.92 -5.18
C PHE A 179 3.45 18.27 -6.03
N ILE A 180 3.86 17.31 -6.88
CA ILE A 180 2.93 16.41 -7.58
C ILE A 180 2.71 15.16 -6.73
N ARG A 181 1.46 14.71 -6.64
CA ARG A 181 1.08 13.56 -5.82
C ARG A 181 1.70 12.25 -6.32
N ALA A 182 2.83 11.86 -5.74
CA ALA A 182 3.55 10.64 -6.04
C ALA A 182 2.70 9.35 -5.95
N LYS A 183 1.65 9.32 -5.10
CA LYS A 183 0.78 8.13 -4.97
C LYS A 183 0.03 7.77 -6.25
N SER A 184 -0.39 8.75 -7.05
CA SER A 184 -1.27 8.53 -8.21
C SER A 184 -0.72 9.08 -9.52
N GLU A 185 0.43 9.75 -9.49
CA GLU A 185 1.11 10.34 -10.66
C GLU A 185 1.16 9.40 -11.87
N LEU A 186 1.58 8.14 -11.70
CA LEU A 186 1.70 7.17 -12.80
C LEU A 186 0.37 6.60 -13.32
N THR A 187 -0.76 7.01 -12.74
CA THR A 187 -2.09 6.44 -13.06
C THR A 187 -3.16 7.50 -13.29
N ALA A 188 -2.84 8.77 -13.12
CA ALA A 188 -3.78 9.86 -13.31
C ALA A 188 -3.63 10.39 -14.74
N ASP A 189 -4.75 10.62 -15.43
CA ASP A 189 -4.75 11.21 -16.77
C ASP A 189 -4.32 12.69 -16.75
N THR A 190 -4.35 13.32 -15.57
CA THR A 190 -3.94 14.71 -15.37
C THR A 190 -3.17 14.85 -14.05
N THR A 191 -2.01 15.50 -14.11
CA THR A 191 -1.20 15.84 -12.95
C THR A 191 -1.63 17.18 -12.37
N VAL A 192 -1.97 17.22 -11.09
CA VAL A 192 -2.32 18.44 -10.37
C VAL A 192 -1.23 18.73 -9.34
N THR A 193 -0.68 19.95 -9.38
CA THR A 193 0.24 20.44 -8.34
C THR A 193 -0.55 20.75 -7.08
N ILE A 194 -0.11 20.17 -5.96
CA ILE A 194 -0.65 20.43 -4.63
C ILE A 194 0.27 21.43 -3.96
N THR A 195 -0.31 22.52 -3.46
CA THR A 195 0.40 23.54 -2.69
C THR A 195 -0.10 23.55 -1.25
N VAL A 196 0.83 23.50 -0.31
CA VAL A 196 0.61 23.50 1.14
C VAL A 196 1.24 24.76 1.72
N PHE A 197 0.49 25.52 2.51
CA PHE A 197 1.03 26.62 3.31
C PHE A 197 1.80 26.07 4.52
N VAL A 198 2.98 26.61 4.78
CA VAL A 198 3.85 26.21 5.89
C VAL A 198 3.49 27.05 7.11
N ASN A 199 2.74 26.45 8.04
CA ASN A 199 2.45 27.04 9.34
C ASN A 199 3.58 26.73 10.36
N ASP A 200 3.46 27.30 11.55
CA ASP A 200 4.46 27.16 12.62
C ASP A 200 4.73 25.70 13.01
N ASP A 201 3.70 24.84 13.01
CA ASP A 201 3.86 23.41 13.28
C ASP A 201 4.66 22.70 12.19
N ILE A 202 4.33 22.93 10.92
CA ILE A 202 5.06 22.37 9.78
C ILE A 202 6.51 22.84 9.83
N GLN A 203 6.75 24.14 10.05
CA GLN A 203 8.08 24.71 10.15
C GLN A 203 8.90 24.06 11.28
N ARG A 204 8.33 23.98 12.49
CA ARG A 204 8.94 23.30 13.64
C ARG A 204 9.29 21.84 13.33
N ILE A 205 8.42 21.12 12.64
CA ILE A 205 8.65 19.71 12.27
C ILE A 205 9.78 19.60 11.23
N ILE A 206 9.82 20.48 10.24
CA ILE A 206 10.91 20.54 9.24
C ILE A 206 12.24 20.83 9.93
N GLU A 207 12.29 21.79 10.85
CA GLU A 207 13.52 22.14 11.57
C GLU A 207 14.04 20.98 12.43
N LYS A 208 13.13 20.27 13.09
CA LYS A 208 13.46 19.18 14.01
C LYS A 208 13.87 17.88 13.30
N TRP A 209 13.16 17.52 12.23
CA TRP A 209 13.30 16.20 11.59
C TRP A 209 13.79 16.26 10.14
N GLY A 210 13.94 17.45 9.58
CA GLY A 210 14.40 17.67 8.23
C GLY A 210 15.84 17.23 8.01
N ASN A 211 16.19 17.03 6.75
CA ASN A 211 17.53 16.65 6.36
C ASN A 211 18.49 17.82 6.57
N THR A 212 19.69 17.53 7.07
CA THR A 212 20.74 18.55 7.26
C THR A 212 21.29 19.04 5.92
N ASN A 213 21.32 18.16 4.91
CA ASN A 213 21.63 18.55 3.53
C ASN A 213 20.40 19.20 2.89
N LYS A 214 20.47 20.51 2.66
CA LYS A 214 19.42 21.33 2.05
C LYS A 214 19.62 21.59 0.55
N SER A 215 20.44 20.78 -0.12
CA SER A 215 20.53 20.81 -1.59
C SER A 215 19.16 20.55 -2.21
N LEU A 216 18.84 21.22 -3.31
CA LEU A 216 17.52 21.16 -3.97
C LEU A 216 17.12 19.73 -4.35
N ASP A 217 18.08 18.85 -4.68
CA ASP A 217 17.80 17.45 -5.02
C ASP A 217 17.64 16.53 -3.79
N SER A 218 17.99 17.01 -2.59
CA SER A 218 17.85 16.25 -1.36
C SER A 218 16.40 16.20 -0.90
N TYR A 219 15.97 15.04 -0.40
CA TYR A 219 14.68 14.90 0.25
C TYR A 219 14.59 15.76 1.50
N LEU A 220 13.43 16.38 1.72
CA LEU A 220 13.14 17.25 2.85
C LEU A 220 13.30 16.51 4.18
N PHE A 221 12.80 15.26 4.24
CA PHE A 221 13.03 14.36 5.37
C PHE A 221 14.07 13.28 5.02
N PRO A 222 14.93 12.87 5.97
CA PRO A 222 15.98 11.87 5.76
C PRO A 222 15.41 10.43 5.76
N ILE A 223 14.43 10.19 4.88
CA ILE A 223 13.78 8.88 4.69
C ILE A 223 14.35 8.17 3.47
N LEU A 224 14.41 8.90 2.36
CA LEU A 224 15.00 8.48 1.09
C LEU A 224 16.35 9.16 0.90
N GLN A 225 17.19 8.62 0.02
CA GLN A 225 18.48 9.18 -0.35
C GLN A 225 18.55 9.37 -1.87
N PRO A 226 19.24 10.41 -2.35
CA PRO A 226 19.53 10.56 -3.78
C PRO A 226 20.20 9.30 -4.33
N GLY A 227 19.86 8.92 -5.56
CA GLY A 227 20.43 7.74 -6.24
C GLY A 227 19.77 6.39 -5.93
N MET A 228 18.83 6.31 -4.97
CA MET A 228 18.05 5.08 -4.76
C MET A 228 17.19 4.75 -5.98
N ASN A 229 17.12 3.48 -6.38
CA ASN A 229 16.21 3.03 -7.44
C ASN A 229 14.76 2.92 -6.93
N GLU A 230 13.80 2.76 -7.85
CA GLU A 230 12.37 2.75 -7.53
C GLU A 230 11.96 1.62 -6.57
N LEU A 231 12.65 0.47 -6.62
CA LEU A 231 12.40 -0.64 -5.71
C LEU A 231 12.88 -0.32 -4.30
N GLU A 232 14.10 0.20 -4.17
CA GLU A 232 14.66 0.63 -2.88
C GLU A 232 13.78 1.70 -2.24
N GLN A 233 13.41 2.73 -3.01
CA GLN A 233 12.52 3.79 -2.53
C GLN A 233 11.18 3.22 -2.08
N THR A 234 10.55 2.34 -2.88
CA THR A 234 9.26 1.73 -2.54
C THR A 234 9.33 0.90 -1.26
N LEU A 235 10.37 0.08 -1.10
CA LEU A 235 10.57 -0.75 0.09
C LEU A 235 10.87 0.11 1.33
N LYS A 236 11.67 1.17 1.17
CA LYS A 236 11.98 2.11 2.24
C LYS A 236 10.72 2.84 2.68
N VAL A 237 9.95 3.42 1.76
CA VAL A 237 8.65 4.06 2.07
C VAL A 237 7.69 3.10 2.75
N LYS A 238 7.57 1.85 2.28
CA LYS A 238 6.73 0.83 2.92
C LYS A 238 7.14 0.60 4.37
N ARG A 239 8.42 0.25 4.62
CA ARG A 239 8.97 0.00 5.97
C ARG A 239 8.79 1.21 6.89
N THR A 240 9.10 2.37 6.37
CA THR A 240 9.01 3.64 7.06
C THR A 240 7.57 3.95 7.48
N THR A 241 6.61 3.82 6.56
CA THR A 241 5.20 4.02 6.86
C THR A 241 4.70 3.00 7.88
N THR A 242 5.09 1.72 7.77
CA THR A 242 4.79 0.70 8.79
C THR A 242 5.32 1.10 10.16
N SER A 243 6.55 1.61 10.24
CA SER A 243 7.16 2.01 11.51
C SER A 243 6.43 3.17 12.18
N TYR A 244 6.03 4.20 11.43
CA TYR A 244 5.30 5.34 11.99
C TYR A 244 3.93 4.93 12.48
N VAL A 245 3.24 4.14 11.66
CA VAL A 245 1.93 3.60 12.00
C VAL A 245 2.04 2.72 13.26
N ASN A 246 3.07 1.88 13.37
CA ASN A 246 3.32 1.09 14.57
C ASN A 246 3.62 1.95 15.81
N GLY A 247 4.36 3.06 15.63
CA GLY A 247 4.59 4.05 16.69
C GLY A 247 3.29 4.70 17.20
N LEU A 248 2.37 5.01 16.30
CA LEU A 248 1.06 5.59 16.64
C LEU A 248 0.11 4.59 17.33
N THR A 249 0.28 3.29 17.10
CA THR A 249 -0.56 2.26 17.76
C THR A 249 -0.46 2.26 19.28
N LYS A 250 0.64 2.76 19.85
CA LYS A 250 0.79 2.87 21.32
C LYS A 250 -0.22 3.88 21.86
N PHE A 251 -0.24 5.08 21.28
CA PHE A 251 -1.27 6.10 21.57
C PHE A 251 -2.71 5.57 21.35
N GLN A 252 -2.96 4.80 20.29
CA GLN A 252 -4.29 4.23 20.03
C GLN A 252 -4.76 3.22 21.10
N LYS A 253 -3.84 2.51 21.76
CA LYS A 253 -4.19 1.59 22.85
C LYS A 253 -4.57 2.35 24.11
N ASP A 254 -3.94 3.50 24.36
CA ASP A 254 -4.08 4.26 25.60
C ASP A 254 -5.26 5.27 25.55
N TYR A 255 -5.66 5.74 24.36
CA TYR A 255 -6.67 6.82 24.20
C TYR A 255 -7.86 6.50 23.27
N ALA A 256 -8.22 5.22 23.17
CA ALA A 256 -9.37 4.65 22.44
C ALA A 256 -9.17 4.28 20.95
N SER A 257 -9.80 3.15 20.64
CA SER A 257 -9.89 2.36 19.39
C SER A 257 -10.45 3.09 18.14
N LEU A 258 -10.53 4.42 18.14
CA LEU A 258 -11.26 5.22 17.14
C LEU A 258 -10.40 6.18 16.32
N LEU A 259 -9.11 6.28 16.59
CA LEU A 259 -8.30 7.37 16.03
C LEU A 259 -7.79 7.15 14.61
N PHE A 260 -7.76 5.92 14.08
CA PHE A 260 -7.38 5.70 12.67
C PHE A 260 -8.03 4.46 12.04
N PRO A 261 -8.73 4.60 10.90
CA PRO A 261 -8.76 3.58 9.86
C PRO A 261 -7.55 3.74 8.91
N LEU A 262 -6.39 4.19 9.39
CA LEU A 262 -5.12 3.80 8.77
C LEU A 262 -4.94 2.33 9.14
N ASN A 263 -5.44 1.47 8.26
CA ASN A 263 -5.33 0.04 8.44
C ASN A 263 -3.84 -0.32 8.42
N ILE A 264 -3.27 -0.49 9.60
CA ILE A 264 -1.92 -1.01 9.83
C ILE A 264 -1.79 -2.39 9.16
N ALA A 265 -2.89 -3.11 8.93
CA ALA A 265 -2.88 -4.38 8.21
C ALA A 265 -2.56 -4.26 6.70
N GLU A 266 -2.49 -3.06 6.12
CA GLU A 266 -1.95 -2.87 4.76
C GLU A 266 -0.43 -2.62 4.76
N PHE A 267 0.16 -2.31 5.92
CA PHE A 267 1.58 -2.01 6.11
C PHE A 267 2.33 -3.11 6.88
N ASN A 268 1.65 -3.86 7.73
CA ASN A 268 2.12 -5.12 8.23
C ASN A 268 1.99 -6.13 7.10
N SER A 269 3.13 -6.41 6.45
CA SER A 269 3.35 -7.68 5.80
C SER A 269 2.85 -8.77 6.76
N HIS A 270 1.70 -9.35 6.41
CA HIS A 270 1.19 -10.58 7.00
C HIS A 270 2.32 -11.63 7.02
N PRO A 271 2.31 -12.53 8.01
CA PRO A 271 3.44 -13.39 8.33
C PRO A 271 3.92 -14.13 7.08
N ILE A 272 5.23 -14.08 6.88
CA ILE A 272 5.97 -14.95 5.97
C ILE A 272 5.68 -16.41 6.37
#